data_AF-A0A7Y0N235-F1
#
_entry.id   AF-A0A7Y0N235-F1
#
_cell.length_a   1.000
_cell.length_b   1.000
_cell.length_c   1.000
_cell.angle_alpha   90.00
_cell.angle_beta   90.00
_cell.angle_gamma   90.00
#
_symmetry.space_group_name_H-M   'P 1'
#
loop_
_entity.id
_entity.type
_entity.pdbx_description
1 polymer ?
#
loop_
_entity_poly.entity_id
_entity_poly.type
_entity_poly.pdbx_seq_one_letter_code
_entity_poly.pdbx_strand_id
1 'polypeptide(L)'
;MKQKLLVTLLGLSALGASPVFAANTNVDLAEDAYIYGYSIDEAYKFFYHTAVENNYPLNRFQNIRALADDSYTAHPTINNDTLHLMGWLDVAAEPVIVSVPDMDEGRYWILHTMDMGHYTNAAFSSRTRGTKGGQFMFAAQDWQGEVPASVDEVVR
;
A
#
# COMPACT_ATOMS: atom_id res chain seq x y z
N MET A 1 21.03 -75.92 34.01
CA MET A 1 21.25 -75.51 35.42
C MET A 1 21.56 -74.01 35.47
N LYS A 2 20.65 -73.27 36.11
CA LYS A 2 20.81 -71.95 36.78
C LYS A 2 21.20 -70.71 35.96
N GLN A 3 20.14 -69.92 35.69
CA GLN A 3 20.07 -68.46 35.56
C GLN A 3 21.09 -67.68 36.41
N LYS A 4 21.64 -66.59 35.84
CA LYS A 4 21.61 -65.27 36.47
C LYS A 4 21.33 -64.19 35.42
N LEU A 5 20.16 -63.59 35.60
CA LEU A 5 19.67 -62.36 35.01
C LEU A 5 20.50 -61.19 35.59
N LEU A 6 20.99 -60.27 34.75
CA LEU A 6 21.32 -58.92 35.22
C LEU A 6 20.70 -57.92 34.25
N VAL A 7 19.58 -57.38 34.69
CA VAL A 7 18.88 -56.23 34.15
C VAL A 7 19.68 -54.99 34.57
N THR A 8 20.06 -54.14 33.63
CA THR A 8 20.43 -52.76 33.94
C THR A 8 19.60 -51.80 33.09
N LEU A 9 18.75 -51.09 33.84
CA LEU A 9 17.88 -49.96 33.58
C LEU A 9 18.09 -49.12 32.30
N LEU A 10 16.93 -48.82 31.68
CA LEU A 10 16.65 -47.65 30.87
C LEU A 10 17.26 -46.36 31.46
N GLY A 11 18.04 -45.66 30.63
CA GLY A 11 18.19 -44.21 30.69
C GLY A 11 17.52 -43.60 29.47
N LEU A 12 16.19 -43.63 29.42
CA LEU A 12 15.42 -42.83 28.48
C LEU A 12 15.55 -41.38 28.94
N SER A 13 16.53 -40.65 28.40
CA SER A 13 16.58 -39.19 28.53
C SER A 13 15.39 -38.62 27.76
N ALA A 14 14.27 -38.50 28.47
CA ALA A 14 13.08 -37.84 28.01
C ALA A 14 13.46 -36.43 27.53
N LEU A 15 13.04 -36.14 26.30
CA LEU A 15 12.84 -34.82 25.75
C LEU A 15 12.20 -33.91 26.81
N GLY A 16 13.02 -33.06 27.42
CA GLY A 16 12.57 -31.83 28.03
C GLY A 16 12.87 -30.70 27.06
N ALA A 17 12.14 -30.61 25.95
CA ALA A 17 12.06 -29.34 25.23
C ALA A 17 11.34 -28.37 26.17
N SER A 18 12.11 -27.57 26.91
CA SER A 18 11.57 -26.55 27.80
C SER A 18 10.60 -25.66 27.01
N PRO A 19 9.34 -25.50 27.44
CA PRO A 19 8.36 -24.68 26.74
C PRO A 19 8.68 -23.17 26.77
N VAL A 20 9.75 -22.79 27.48
CA VAL A 20 10.17 -21.39 27.67
C VAL A 20 10.68 -20.74 26.38
N PHE A 21 11.25 -21.50 25.44
CA PHE A 21 11.67 -20.97 24.13
C PHE A 21 10.55 -20.93 23.07
N ALA A 22 9.50 -21.73 23.24
CA ALA A 22 8.37 -21.78 22.31
C ALA A 22 7.28 -20.73 22.59
N ALA A 23 7.18 -20.25 23.83
CA ALA A 23 6.16 -19.28 24.22
C ALA A 23 6.49 -17.85 23.73
N ASN A 24 7.74 -17.42 23.81
CA ASN A 24 8.15 -16.07 23.33
C ASN A 24 8.13 -15.98 21.80
N THR A 25 8.52 -17.05 21.10
CA THR A 25 8.62 -17.03 19.63
C THR A 25 7.29 -16.81 18.90
N ASN A 26 6.17 -17.29 19.46
CA ASN A 26 4.85 -17.01 18.89
C ASN A 26 4.36 -15.58 19.17
N VAL A 27 4.75 -14.99 20.30
CA VAL A 27 4.42 -13.58 20.61
C VAL A 27 5.24 -12.65 19.73
N ASP A 28 6.55 -12.90 19.63
CA ASP A 28 7.46 -12.14 18.76
C ASP A 28 7.01 -12.24 17.28
N LEU A 29 6.66 -13.45 16.81
CA LEU A 29 6.15 -13.64 15.46
C LEU A 29 4.80 -12.93 15.23
N ALA A 30 3.93 -12.87 16.25
CA ALA A 30 2.67 -12.15 16.15
C ALA A 30 2.90 -10.63 16.11
N GLU A 31 3.86 -10.11 16.88
CA GLU A 31 4.28 -8.71 16.83
C GLU A 31 4.85 -8.36 15.46
N ASP A 32 5.79 -9.16 14.94
CA ASP A 32 6.37 -8.98 13.62
C ASP A 32 5.30 -9.04 12.52
N ALA A 33 4.37 -9.99 12.59
CA ALA A 33 3.28 -10.11 11.63
C ALA A 33 2.33 -8.90 11.69
N TYR A 34 2.04 -8.39 12.89
CA TYR A 34 1.24 -7.17 13.05
C TYR A 34 1.97 -5.96 12.48
N ILE A 35 3.25 -5.76 12.79
CA ILE A 35 4.05 -4.65 12.28
C ILE A 35 4.16 -4.72 10.76
N TYR A 36 4.34 -5.92 10.20
CA TYR A 36 4.32 -6.15 8.75
C TYR A 36 2.99 -5.73 8.12
N GLY A 37 1.86 -6.12 8.74
CA GLY A 37 0.52 -5.79 8.26
C GLY A 37 0.06 -4.37 8.57
N TYR A 38 0.74 -3.64 9.46
CA TYR A 38 0.29 -2.37 10.02
C TYR A 38 0.00 -1.32 8.93
N SER A 39 0.91 -1.13 7.99
CA SER A 39 0.72 -0.16 6.91
C SER A 39 -0.47 -0.49 6.02
N ILE A 40 -0.72 -1.77 5.76
CA ILE A 40 -1.87 -2.25 4.97
C ILE A 40 -3.17 -2.03 5.75
N ASP A 41 -3.18 -2.36 7.04
CA ASP A 41 -4.33 -2.22 7.92
C ASP A 41 -4.74 -0.74 8.06
N GLU A 42 -3.79 0.16 8.32
CA GLU A 42 -4.08 1.59 8.42
C GLU A 42 -4.50 2.20 7.06
N ALA A 43 -3.89 1.79 5.95
CA ALA A 43 -4.32 2.20 4.61
C ALA A 43 -5.76 1.75 4.31
N TYR A 44 -6.12 0.51 4.68
CA TYR A 44 -7.48 0.01 4.52
C TYR A 44 -8.48 0.73 5.41
N LYS A 45 -8.16 0.98 6.69
CA LYS A 45 -9.00 1.79 7.58
C LYS A 45 -9.26 3.19 7.02
N PHE A 46 -8.22 3.84 6.49
CA PHE A 46 -8.35 5.14 5.86
C PHE A 46 -9.25 5.07 4.60
N PHE A 47 -9.04 4.09 3.72
CA PHE A 47 -9.92 3.83 2.58
C PHE A 47 -11.36 3.61 3.01
N TYR A 48 -11.58 2.81 4.06
CA TYR A 48 -12.92 2.50 4.57
C TYR A 48 -13.63 3.76 5.10
N HIS A 49 -13.00 4.50 6.01
CA HIS A 49 -13.59 5.70 6.61
C HIS A 49 -13.74 6.88 5.63
N THR A 50 -13.01 6.86 4.51
CA THR A 50 -13.15 7.88 3.46
C THR A 50 -14.05 7.39 2.33
N ALA A 51 -13.60 6.44 1.51
CA ALA A 51 -14.29 6.02 0.30
C ALA A 51 -15.55 5.18 0.57
N VAL A 52 -15.48 4.21 1.46
CA VAL A 52 -16.57 3.25 1.68
C VAL A 52 -17.73 3.89 2.44
N GLU A 53 -17.46 4.45 3.62
CA GLU A 53 -18.51 5.04 4.48
C GLU A 53 -19.20 6.25 3.83
N ASN A 54 -18.48 7.03 3.01
CA ASN A 54 -19.05 8.18 2.29
C ASN A 54 -19.50 7.82 0.86
N ASN A 55 -19.39 6.55 0.46
CA ASN A 55 -19.79 6.05 -0.85
C ASN A 55 -19.21 6.88 -2.02
N TYR A 56 -17.90 7.18 -1.94
CA TYR A 56 -17.22 7.90 -3.01
C TYR A 56 -17.00 6.99 -4.22
N PRO A 57 -17.30 7.46 -5.45
CA PRO A 57 -17.08 6.67 -6.64
C PRO A 57 -15.58 6.48 -6.90
N LEU A 58 -15.17 5.23 -7.14
CA LEU A 58 -13.82 4.89 -7.58
C LEU A 58 -13.60 5.39 -9.02
N ASN A 59 -12.33 5.55 -9.40
CA ASN A 59 -11.92 6.05 -10.72
C ASN A 59 -12.46 7.45 -11.04
N ARG A 60 -12.69 8.28 -10.01
CA ARG A 60 -13.16 9.66 -10.13
C ARG A 60 -12.46 10.55 -9.11
N PHE A 61 -12.27 11.82 -9.46
CA PHE A 61 -11.71 12.80 -8.53
C PHE A 61 -12.75 13.30 -7.52
N GLN A 62 -12.33 13.33 -6.26
CA GLN A 62 -12.88 14.15 -5.19
C GLN A 62 -12.24 15.54 -5.30
N ASN A 63 -13.06 16.57 -5.41
CA ASN A 63 -12.58 17.93 -5.66
C ASN A 63 -12.49 18.71 -4.35
N ILE A 64 -11.27 19.02 -3.89
CA ILE A 64 -11.05 20.10 -2.92
C ILE A 64 -10.87 21.39 -3.71
N ARG A 65 -11.78 22.36 -3.51
CA ARG A 65 -11.78 23.61 -4.28
C ARG A 65 -11.12 24.79 -3.55
N ALA A 66 -10.66 24.58 -2.33
CA ALA A 66 -9.97 25.58 -1.52
C ALA A 66 -8.63 25.04 -1.06
N LEU A 67 -7.68 25.94 -0.82
CA LEU A 67 -6.47 25.57 -0.09
C LEU A 67 -6.85 25.22 1.35
N ALA A 68 -6.10 24.32 1.95
CA ALA A 68 -6.33 23.91 3.32
C ALA A 68 -5.87 25.00 4.29
N ASP A 69 -6.70 25.32 5.26
CA ASP A 69 -6.38 26.18 6.39
C ASP A 69 -6.25 25.36 7.68
N ASP A 70 -6.11 26.04 8.82
CA ASP A 70 -5.99 25.44 10.15
C ASP A 70 -7.25 24.70 10.61
N SER A 71 -8.37 24.85 9.89
CA SER A 71 -9.62 24.14 10.17
C SER A 71 -9.78 22.83 9.39
N TYR A 72 -8.92 22.57 8.39
CA TYR A 72 -9.04 21.39 7.54
C TYR A 72 -8.57 20.11 8.26
N THR A 73 -9.48 19.15 8.44
CA THR A 73 -9.21 17.92 9.21
C THR A 73 -9.42 16.62 8.41
N ALA A 74 -9.86 16.70 7.15
CA ALA A 74 -10.21 15.52 6.37
C ALA A 74 -8.97 14.71 5.89
N HIS A 75 -7.81 15.36 5.77
CA HIS A 75 -6.53 14.70 5.47
C HIS A 75 -5.47 15.22 6.44
N PRO A 76 -4.69 14.32 7.07
CA PRO A 76 -3.62 14.73 7.98
C PRO A 76 -2.60 15.62 7.28
N THR A 77 -2.27 16.76 7.88
CA THR A 77 -1.14 17.63 7.47
C THR A 77 -1.12 18.01 5.99
N ILE A 78 -2.30 18.24 5.40
CA ILE A 78 -2.39 18.75 4.02
C ILE A 78 -1.74 20.13 3.92
N ASN A 79 -1.04 20.41 2.82
CA ASN A 79 -0.36 21.68 2.64
C ASN A 79 -1.32 22.80 2.20
N ASN A 80 -0.93 24.05 2.48
CA ASN A 80 -1.62 25.27 2.04
C ASN A 80 -0.97 25.89 0.77
N ASP A 81 -0.07 25.16 0.12
CA ASP A 81 0.70 25.66 -1.03
C ASP A 81 0.06 25.31 -2.38
N THR A 82 -0.71 24.21 -2.41
CA THR A 82 -1.21 23.61 -3.66
C THR A 82 -2.69 23.27 -3.57
N LEU A 83 -3.38 23.37 -4.71
CA LEU A 83 -4.71 22.80 -4.88
C LEU A 83 -4.60 21.29 -5.11
N HIS A 84 -5.55 20.54 -4.57
CA HIS A 84 -5.52 19.08 -4.57
C HIS A 84 -6.70 18.47 -5.33
N LEU A 85 -6.39 17.50 -6.18
CA LEU A 85 -7.33 16.51 -6.69
C LEU A 85 -6.95 15.17 -6.08
N MET A 86 -7.91 14.47 -5.50
CA MET A 86 -7.69 13.19 -4.83
C MET A 86 -8.69 12.18 -5.35
N GLY A 87 -8.39 10.90 -5.23
CA GLY A 87 -9.30 9.83 -5.64
C GLY A 87 -8.66 8.47 -5.46
N TRP A 88 -9.47 7.44 -5.63
CA TRP A 88 -9.04 6.04 -5.54
C TRP A 88 -9.13 5.40 -6.93
N LEU A 89 -8.02 4.84 -7.40
CA LEU A 89 -8.00 4.06 -8.63
C LEU A 89 -8.36 2.61 -8.31
N ASP A 90 -9.27 2.05 -9.09
CA ASP A 90 -9.59 0.63 -9.11
C ASP A 90 -9.26 0.07 -10.49
N VAL A 91 -8.21 -0.76 -10.53
CA VAL A 91 -7.69 -1.42 -11.73
C VAL A 91 -7.98 -2.92 -11.74
N ALA A 92 -8.86 -3.40 -10.85
CA ALA A 92 -9.12 -4.83 -10.70
C ALA A 92 -9.79 -5.44 -11.93
N ALA A 93 -10.71 -4.70 -12.56
CA ALA A 93 -11.41 -5.17 -13.76
C ALA A 93 -10.61 -4.91 -15.05
N GLU A 94 -10.02 -3.72 -15.16
CA GLU A 94 -9.26 -3.27 -16.33
C GLU A 94 -8.34 -2.09 -15.97
N PRO A 95 -7.34 -1.76 -16.81
CA PRO A 95 -6.48 -0.61 -16.59
C PRO A 95 -7.24 0.72 -16.56
N VAL A 96 -6.70 1.68 -15.83
CA VAL A 96 -7.23 3.05 -15.75
C VAL A 96 -6.19 4.04 -16.24
N ILE A 97 -6.60 4.98 -17.09
CA ILE A 97 -5.72 6.05 -17.58
C ILE A 97 -6.03 7.34 -16.84
N VAL A 98 -4.99 7.97 -16.29
CA VAL A 98 -5.04 9.33 -15.75
C VAL A 98 -4.44 10.29 -16.78
N SER A 99 -5.26 11.17 -17.31
CA SER A 99 -4.83 12.22 -18.24
C SER A 99 -4.40 13.47 -17.47
N VAL A 100 -3.16 13.91 -17.68
CA VAL A 100 -2.63 15.18 -17.16
C VAL A 100 -2.37 16.09 -18.34
N PRO A 101 -2.97 17.30 -18.41
CA PRO A 101 -2.67 18.25 -19.47
C PRO A 101 -1.24 18.78 -19.35
N ASP A 102 -0.69 19.31 -20.45
CA ASP A 102 0.50 20.15 -20.35
C ASP A 102 0.19 21.39 -19.49
N MET A 103 1.15 21.82 -18.69
CA MET A 103 1.00 22.86 -17.67
C MET A 103 1.78 24.13 -18.04
N ASP A 104 1.43 25.27 -17.43
CA ASP A 104 2.16 26.53 -17.61
C ASP A 104 3.63 26.40 -17.14
N GLU A 105 4.55 27.09 -17.80
CA GLU A 105 5.95 27.16 -17.37
C GLU A 105 6.09 27.74 -15.95
N GLY A 106 6.95 27.13 -15.15
CA GLY A 106 7.19 27.54 -13.76
C GLY A 106 6.15 27.07 -12.73
N ARG A 107 5.01 26.52 -13.17
CA ARG A 107 4.00 25.96 -12.25
C ARG A 107 4.45 24.61 -11.69
N TYR A 108 4.44 24.48 -10.37
CA TYR A 108 4.61 23.18 -9.72
C TYR A 108 3.36 22.31 -9.89
N TRP A 109 3.56 21.03 -10.24
CA TRP A 109 2.50 20.03 -10.26
C TRP A 109 3.08 18.64 -9.96
N ILE A 110 2.22 17.76 -9.45
CA ILE A 110 2.53 16.35 -9.22
C ILE A 110 1.27 15.50 -9.35
N LEU A 111 1.39 14.37 -10.06
CA LEU A 111 0.52 13.21 -9.95
C LEU A 111 1.27 12.17 -9.12
N HIS A 112 0.81 11.99 -7.88
CA HIS A 112 1.38 11.05 -6.92
C HIS A 112 0.37 9.94 -6.65
N THR A 113 0.82 8.69 -6.73
CA THR A 113 0.00 7.52 -6.43
C THR A 113 0.73 6.58 -5.50
N MET A 114 -0.04 5.88 -4.68
CA MET A 114 0.44 4.89 -3.73
C MET A 114 -0.41 3.62 -3.83
N ASP A 115 0.17 2.48 -3.48
CA ASP A 115 -0.56 1.23 -3.31
C ASP A 115 -1.10 1.06 -1.88
N MET A 116 -1.92 0.03 -1.69
CA MET A 116 -2.51 -0.31 -0.38
C MET A 116 -1.47 -0.81 0.64
N GLY A 117 -0.21 -1.03 0.23
CA GLY A 117 0.93 -1.31 1.11
C GLY A 117 1.65 -0.03 1.57
N HIS A 118 1.14 1.15 1.20
CA HIS A 118 1.72 2.45 1.51
C HIS A 118 3.07 2.71 0.78
N TYR A 119 3.31 2.07 -0.37
CA TYR A 119 4.43 2.41 -1.24
C TYR A 119 4.02 3.41 -2.30
N THR A 120 4.88 4.39 -2.58
CA THR A 120 4.72 5.24 -3.77
C THR A 120 5.07 4.44 -5.01
N ASN A 121 4.11 4.27 -5.91
CA ASN A 121 4.29 3.54 -7.17
C ASN A 121 4.41 4.47 -8.39
N ALA A 122 3.98 5.74 -8.30
CA ALA A 122 4.29 6.76 -9.30
C ALA A 122 4.37 8.18 -8.71
N ALA A 123 5.21 9.02 -9.32
CA ALA A 123 5.41 10.42 -8.94
C ALA A 123 5.78 11.29 -10.17
N PHE A 124 4.82 11.46 -11.08
CA PHE A 124 4.99 12.33 -12.25
C PHE A 124 4.88 13.78 -11.83
N SER A 125 5.89 14.61 -12.12
CA SER A 125 5.93 15.99 -11.62
C SER A 125 6.68 16.93 -12.54
N SER A 126 6.37 18.23 -12.45
CA SER A 126 7.16 19.27 -13.10
C SER A 126 8.64 19.22 -12.75
N ARG A 127 9.02 18.68 -11.58
CA ARG A 127 10.42 18.52 -11.17
C ARG A 127 11.24 17.72 -12.19
N THR A 128 10.65 16.70 -12.82
CA THR A 128 11.33 15.83 -13.79
C THR A 128 10.78 15.96 -15.21
N ARG A 129 9.63 16.61 -15.40
CA ARG A 129 8.94 16.73 -16.70
C ARG A 129 8.72 18.18 -17.17
N GLY A 130 9.03 19.18 -16.34
CA GLY A 130 8.74 20.58 -16.64
C GLY A 130 7.24 20.80 -16.87
N THR A 131 6.89 21.32 -18.03
CA THR A 131 5.49 21.57 -18.43
C THR A 131 4.77 20.32 -18.95
N LYS A 132 5.47 19.21 -19.20
CA LYS A 132 4.93 18.09 -19.97
C LYS A 132 4.02 17.15 -19.15
N GLY A 133 2.73 17.18 -19.47
CA GLY A 133 1.72 16.24 -18.99
C GLY A 133 1.83 14.86 -19.69
N GLY A 134 0.72 14.15 -19.80
CA GLY A 134 0.64 12.87 -20.49
C GLY A 134 -0.58 12.02 -20.16
N GLN A 135 -0.65 10.85 -20.80
CA GLN A 135 -1.59 9.77 -20.56
C GLN A 135 -0.88 8.66 -19.77
N PHE A 136 -1.17 8.56 -18.48
CA PHE A 136 -0.52 7.60 -17.59
C PHE A 136 -1.48 6.44 -17.29
N MET A 137 -1.14 5.24 -17.73
CA MET A 137 -1.98 4.05 -17.55
C MET A 137 -1.54 3.26 -16.32
N PHE A 138 -2.47 2.98 -15.41
CA PHE A 138 -2.29 2.13 -14.25
C PHE A 138 -2.94 0.78 -14.54
N ALA A 139 -2.18 -0.31 -14.43
CA ALA A 139 -2.67 -1.65 -14.72
C ALA A 139 -2.13 -2.63 -13.69
N ALA A 140 -2.92 -3.65 -13.32
CA ALA A 140 -2.44 -4.74 -12.49
C ALA A 140 -1.21 -5.43 -13.12
N GLN A 141 -0.35 -6.01 -12.28
CA GLN A 141 0.87 -6.71 -12.70
C GLN A 141 0.60 -7.86 -13.68
N ASP A 142 -0.53 -8.56 -13.50
CA ASP A 142 -0.95 -9.72 -14.30
C ASP A 142 -1.76 -9.34 -15.55
N TRP A 143 -2.07 -8.07 -15.78
CA TRP A 143 -2.78 -7.61 -16.96
C TRP A 143 -1.92 -7.73 -18.23
N GLN A 144 -2.44 -8.44 -19.24
CA GLN A 144 -1.73 -8.82 -20.48
C GLN A 144 -2.36 -8.23 -21.75
N GLY A 145 -3.27 -7.26 -21.62
CA GLY A 145 -3.88 -6.62 -22.78
C GLY A 145 -2.92 -5.72 -23.56
N GLU A 146 -3.40 -5.21 -24.69
CA GLU A 146 -2.64 -4.29 -25.52
C GLU A 146 -2.68 -2.86 -24.96
N VAL A 147 -1.52 -2.23 -24.84
CA VAL A 147 -1.40 -0.84 -24.41
C VAL A 147 -1.76 0.08 -25.59
N PRO A 148 -2.74 0.99 -25.47
CA PRO A 148 -3.04 1.94 -26.54
C PRO A 148 -1.84 2.80 -26.90
N ALA A 149 -1.61 3.06 -28.19
CA ALA A 149 -0.50 3.88 -28.68
C ALA A 149 -0.50 5.33 -28.16
N SER A 150 -1.62 5.79 -27.60
CA SER A 150 -1.76 7.11 -26.98
C SER A 150 -1.24 7.18 -25.54
N VAL A 151 -0.86 6.06 -24.93
CA VAL A 151 -0.33 6.02 -23.56
C VAL A 151 1.15 6.39 -23.56
N ASP A 152 1.52 7.35 -22.72
CA ASP A 152 2.91 7.80 -22.57
C ASP A 152 3.71 6.88 -21.64
N GLU A 153 3.09 6.39 -20.56
CA GLU A 153 3.76 5.53 -19.58
C GLU A 153 2.77 4.59 -18.88
N VAL A 154 3.24 3.38 -18.54
CA VAL A 154 2.46 2.36 -17.81
C VAL A 154 3.05 2.16 -16.43
N VAL A 155 2.22 2.29 -15.39
CA VAL A 155 2.52 1.97 -14.00
C VAL A 155 1.89 0.62 -13.66
N ARG A 156 2.68 -0.26 -13.03
CA ARG A 156 2.29 -1.63 -12.68
C ARG A 156 2.24 -1.83 -11.17
#